data_AF-A0A7L5E3J9-F1
#
_entry.id   AF-A0A7L5E3J9-F1
#
_cell.length_a   1.000
_cell.length_b   1.000
_cell.length_c   1.000
_cell.angle_alpha   90.00
_cell.angle_beta   90.00
_cell.angle_gamma   90.00
#
_symmetry.space_group_name_H-M   'P 1'
#
loop_
_entity.id
_entity.type
_entity.pdbx_description
1 polymer ?
#
loop_
_entity_poly.entity_id
_entity_poly.type
_entity_poly.pdbx_seq_one_letter_code
_entity_poly.pdbx_strand_id
1 'polypeptide(L)'
;MTQLISKLQYKNFEKGEFCEEKSRYLEETMQLIRDFPWDQQRSLTDIQATGPSVTVKNQTGEYLKVGLFFNNKFCLYLLNQYHQVFEYHAPNLQSACDIVSKFYTGANLETLFEKHLVSIGESSHFVTQYFRYYFSTRTFLLQWGLILVFIIYVLVISKLALQFSAYAIILLVPIIYLAFKFCQNIVNHYLKSKNVCLQLSRGKNEFKYGIAYNMVTYLKSDIVNIEVHSMGGSNSANKTTRTTSVYHIIFKNNIVIKLSAMVIDIYSLINKFPGVEITYKKEYFPLL
;
A
#
# COMPACT_ATOMS: atom_id res chain seq x y z
N MET A 1 -35.60 1.90 -12.44
CA MET A 1 -34.54 0.87 -12.46
C MET A 1 -33.61 1.12 -11.29
N THR A 2 -33.26 0.10 -10.53
CA THR A 2 -32.39 0.23 -9.34
C THR A 2 -30.93 0.40 -9.76
N GLN A 3 -30.25 1.40 -9.20
CA GLN A 3 -28.81 1.56 -9.31
C GLN A 3 -28.14 1.00 -8.06
N LEU A 4 -27.06 0.23 -8.25
CA LEU A 4 -26.21 -0.29 -7.18
C LEU A 4 -24.78 0.21 -7.38
N ILE A 5 -23.98 0.25 -6.32
CA ILE A 5 -22.60 0.72 -6.41
C ILE A 5 -21.74 -0.46 -6.86
N SER A 6 -21.05 -0.33 -8.00
CA SER A 6 -20.08 -1.34 -8.45
C SER A 6 -18.66 -0.78 -8.48
N LYS A 7 -17.68 -1.65 -8.26
CA LYS A 7 -16.26 -1.31 -8.17
C LYS A 7 -15.37 -2.49 -8.56
N LEU A 8 -14.14 -2.18 -8.96
CA LEU A 8 -13.17 -3.13 -9.49
C LEU A 8 -11.99 -3.32 -8.54
N GLN A 9 -11.48 -4.54 -8.46
CA GLN A 9 -10.21 -4.86 -7.80
C GLN A 9 -9.34 -5.65 -8.78
N TYR A 10 -8.08 -5.24 -8.96
CA TYR A 10 -7.11 -5.92 -9.81
C TYR A 10 -6.14 -6.76 -8.99
N LYS A 11 -5.36 -7.67 -9.61
CA LYS A 11 -4.48 -8.62 -8.89
C LYS A 11 -3.39 -7.98 -8.05
N ASN A 12 -3.01 -6.75 -8.36
CA ASN A 12 -1.97 -5.98 -7.68
C ASN A 12 -2.54 -4.95 -6.69
N PHE A 13 -3.82 -5.09 -6.35
CA PHE A 13 -4.49 -4.25 -5.37
C PHE A 13 -4.44 -4.92 -4.00
N GLU A 14 -4.27 -4.12 -2.96
CA GLU A 14 -4.31 -4.61 -1.58
C GLU A 14 -5.74 -4.98 -1.17
N LYS A 15 -5.87 -5.70 -0.05
CA LYS A 15 -7.17 -5.99 0.57
C LYS A 15 -7.94 -4.69 0.85
N GLY A 16 -9.15 -4.58 0.30
CA GLY A 16 -9.99 -3.38 0.47
C GLY A 16 -9.66 -2.25 -0.51
N GLU A 17 -8.76 -2.47 -1.45
CA GLU A 17 -8.42 -1.51 -2.49
C GLU A 17 -9.30 -1.72 -3.72
N PHE A 18 -9.98 -0.67 -4.16
CA PHE A 18 -10.86 -0.70 -5.32
C PHE A 18 -10.71 0.55 -6.17
N CYS A 19 -11.02 0.43 -7.45
CA CYS A 19 -11.16 1.55 -8.38
C CYS A 19 -12.55 1.54 -9.02
N GLU A 20 -12.84 2.62 -9.76
CA GLU A 20 -14.09 2.76 -10.52
C GLU A 20 -15.38 2.57 -9.70
N GLU A 21 -15.36 2.96 -8.43
CA GLU A 21 -16.51 2.91 -7.54
C GLU A 21 -17.57 3.94 -7.98
N LYS A 22 -18.65 3.46 -8.59
CA LYS A 22 -19.73 4.28 -9.17
C LYS A 22 -21.07 3.56 -9.09
N SER A 23 -22.16 4.33 -9.03
CA SER A 23 -23.51 3.79 -9.18
C SER A 23 -23.76 3.39 -10.63
N ARG A 24 -24.20 2.15 -10.85
CA ARG A 24 -24.46 1.56 -12.17
C ARG A 24 -25.78 0.80 -12.19
N TYR A 25 -26.46 0.86 -13.33
CA TYR A 25 -27.60 -0.02 -13.63
C TYR A 25 -27.12 -1.46 -13.89
N LEU A 26 -28.07 -2.40 -13.96
CA LEU A 26 -27.78 -3.81 -14.20
C LEU A 26 -26.95 -4.03 -15.48
N GLU A 27 -27.41 -3.48 -16.61
CA GLU A 27 -26.72 -3.64 -17.90
C GLU A 27 -25.29 -3.07 -17.88
N GLU A 28 -25.10 -1.91 -17.27
CA GLU A 28 -23.77 -1.30 -17.12
C GLU A 28 -22.84 -2.18 -16.26
N THR A 29 -23.37 -2.78 -15.19
CA THR A 29 -22.60 -3.72 -14.36
C THR A 29 -22.35 -5.05 -15.08
N MET A 30 -23.28 -5.55 -15.90
CA MET A 30 -23.06 -6.73 -16.73
C MET A 30 -21.94 -6.46 -17.75
N GLN A 31 -21.97 -5.29 -18.38
CA GLN A 31 -20.91 -4.88 -19.30
C GLN A 31 -19.57 -4.74 -18.59
N LEU A 32 -19.54 -4.12 -17.41
CA LEU A 32 -18.35 -4.02 -16.56
C LEU A 32 -17.75 -5.41 -16.24
N ILE A 33 -18.59 -6.40 -15.93
CA ILE A 33 -18.18 -7.78 -15.67
C ILE A 33 -17.62 -8.45 -16.93
N ARG A 34 -18.22 -8.21 -18.11
CA ARG A 34 -17.74 -8.78 -19.38
C ARG A 34 -16.44 -8.17 -19.86
N ASP A 35 -16.29 -6.85 -19.69
CA ASP A 35 -15.11 -6.09 -20.13
C ASP A 35 -13.94 -6.19 -19.16
N PHE A 36 -14.18 -6.70 -17.94
CA PHE A 36 -13.10 -6.91 -16.99
C PHE A 36 -12.09 -7.92 -17.55
N PRO A 37 -10.77 -7.62 -17.53
CA PRO A 37 -9.76 -8.41 -18.25
C PRO A 37 -9.39 -9.70 -17.49
N TRP A 38 -10.36 -10.60 -17.27
CA TRP A 38 -10.25 -11.81 -16.45
C TRP A 38 -9.00 -12.63 -16.75
N ASP A 39 -8.68 -12.83 -18.03
CA ASP A 39 -7.53 -13.66 -18.43
C ASP A 39 -6.18 -13.03 -18.07
N GLN A 40 -6.03 -11.72 -18.25
CA GLN A 40 -4.83 -10.99 -17.83
C GLN A 40 -4.66 -11.00 -16.30
N GLN A 41 -5.79 -11.04 -15.59
CA GLN A 41 -5.82 -11.09 -14.13
C GLN A 41 -5.62 -12.50 -13.56
N ARG A 42 -5.78 -13.57 -14.35
CA ARG A 42 -5.70 -14.97 -13.89
C ARG A 42 -4.28 -15.43 -13.55
N SER A 43 -3.27 -14.97 -14.28
CA SER A 43 -1.88 -15.38 -14.09
C SER A 43 -1.31 -14.92 -12.75
N LEU A 44 -0.74 -15.87 -11.97
CA LEU A 44 -0.07 -15.66 -10.67
C LEU A 44 -0.96 -15.02 -9.60
N THR A 45 -2.26 -15.28 -9.67
CA THR A 45 -3.23 -14.72 -8.74
C THR A 45 -3.66 -15.78 -7.74
N ASP A 46 -3.64 -15.41 -6.46
CA ASP A 46 -4.24 -16.22 -5.41
C ASP A 46 -5.77 -16.17 -5.55
N ILE A 47 -6.38 -17.34 -5.69
CA ILE A 47 -7.84 -17.51 -5.72
C ILE A 47 -8.36 -17.37 -4.28
N GLN A 48 -8.66 -16.13 -3.92
CA GLN A 48 -9.15 -15.74 -2.59
C GLN A 48 -10.12 -14.57 -2.73
N ALA A 49 -10.85 -14.26 -1.65
CA ALA A 49 -11.72 -13.09 -1.59
C ALA A 49 -10.97 -11.76 -1.83
N THR A 50 -9.64 -11.69 -1.71
CA THR A 50 -8.83 -10.49 -2.07
C THR A 50 -8.45 -10.42 -3.56
N GLY A 51 -8.81 -11.42 -4.35
CA GLY A 51 -8.39 -11.50 -5.75
C GLY A 51 -9.08 -10.49 -6.69
N PRO A 52 -8.66 -10.51 -7.97
CA PRO A 52 -9.28 -9.76 -9.05
C PRO A 52 -10.78 -10.00 -9.11
N SER A 53 -11.55 -8.93 -9.16
CA SER A 53 -12.98 -9.04 -8.96
C SER A 53 -13.76 -7.78 -9.35
N VAL A 54 -15.04 -8.00 -9.57
CA VAL A 54 -16.06 -6.96 -9.66
C VAL A 54 -16.98 -7.11 -8.45
N THR A 55 -17.08 -6.06 -7.63
CA THR A 55 -17.92 -6.05 -6.43
C THR A 55 -19.10 -5.12 -6.65
N VAL A 56 -20.30 -5.56 -6.29
CA VAL A 56 -21.55 -4.80 -6.32
C VAL A 56 -22.08 -4.69 -4.89
N LYS A 57 -22.47 -3.48 -4.47
CA LYS A 57 -23.05 -3.19 -3.17
C LYS A 57 -24.49 -2.72 -3.36
N ASN A 58 -25.42 -3.34 -2.64
CA ASN A 58 -26.81 -2.91 -2.66
C ASN A 58 -27.13 -1.84 -1.59
N GLN A 59 -28.39 -1.42 -1.55
CA GLN A 59 -28.85 -0.37 -0.65
C GLN A 59 -28.96 -0.83 0.82
N THR A 60 -29.15 -2.13 1.06
CA THR A 60 -29.20 -2.73 2.40
C THR A 60 -27.81 -2.95 3.02
N GLY A 61 -26.74 -2.68 2.26
CA GLY A 61 -25.37 -2.79 2.74
C GLY A 61 -24.72 -4.15 2.52
N GLU A 62 -25.37 -5.02 1.74
CA GLU A 62 -24.81 -6.30 1.32
C GLU A 62 -23.90 -6.11 0.10
N TYR A 63 -22.95 -7.02 -0.07
CA TYR A 63 -22.00 -7.00 -1.17
C TYR A 63 -22.02 -8.34 -1.89
N LEU A 64 -22.10 -8.31 -3.22
CA LEU A 64 -21.87 -9.46 -4.07
C LEU A 64 -20.58 -9.23 -4.86
N LYS A 65 -19.63 -10.15 -4.76
CA LYS A 65 -18.32 -10.04 -5.36
C LYS A 65 -18.10 -11.20 -6.33
N VAL A 66 -17.91 -10.89 -7.60
CA VAL A 66 -17.54 -11.86 -8.65
C VAL A 66 -16.03 -11.90 -8.76
N GLY A 67 -15.42 -13.05 -8.49
CA GLY A 67 -13.98 -13.27 -8.55
C GLY A 67 -13.60 -14.48 -9.41
N LEU A 68 -12.31 -14.61 -9.69
CA LEU A 68 -11.76 -15.75 -10.41
C LEU A 68 -11.75 -17.02 -9.55
N PHE A 69 -11.99 -18.17 -10.19
CA PHE A 69 -11.77 -19.49 -9.60
C PHE A 69 -10.98 -20.39 -10.56
N PHE A 70 -10.58 -21.57 -10.10
CA PHE A 70 -9.79 -22.52 -10.88
C PHE A 70 -10.53 -22.99 -12.15
N ASN A 71 -9.77 -23.42 -13.17
CA ASN A 71 -10.30 -24.04 -14.40
C ASN A 71 -11.34 -23.21 -15.15
N ASN A 72 -11.06 -21.92 -15.36
CA ASN A 72 -11.96 -20.97 -16.05
C ASN A 72 -13.34 -20.80 -15.40
N LYS A 73 -13.48 -21.17 -14.13
CA LYS A 73 -14.68 -20.94 -13.33
C LYS A 73 -14.59 -19.60 -12.61
N PHE A 74 -15.71 -19.23 -11.99
CA PHE A 74 -15.85 -18.02 -11.19
C PHE A 74 -16.33 -18.39 -9.80
N CYS A 75 -15.94 -17.58 -8.83
CA CYS A 75 -16.43 -17.68 -7.46
C CYS A 75 -17.13 -16.38 -7.09
N LEU A 76 -18.36 -16.50 -6.58
CA LEU A 76 -19.13 -15.39 -6.09
C LEU A 76 -19.10 -15.42 -4.56
N TYR A 77 -18.75 -14.29 -3.96
CA TYR A 77 -18.80 -14.10 -2.52
C TYR A 77 -19.92 -13.13 -2.17
N LEU A 78 -20.83 -13.53 -1.30
CA LEU A 78 -21.88 -12.69 -0.75
C LEU A 78 -21.50 -12.32 0.67
N LEU A 79 -21.38 -11.02 0.97
CA LEU A 79 -21.31 -10.49 2.32
C LEU A 79 -22.69 -9.93 2.68
N ASN A 80 -23.40 -10.58 3.59
CA ASN A 80 -24.70 -10.10 4.03
C ASN A 80 -24.59 -8.93 5.04
N GLN A 81 -25.73 -8.38 5.43
CA GLN A 81 -25.82 -7.29 6.41
C GLN A 81 -25.32 -7.66 7.81
N TYR A 82 -25.23 -8.95 8.12
CA TYR A 82 -24.71 -9.47 9.39
C TYR A 82 -23.19 -9.77 9.35
N HIS A 83 -22.50 -9.30 8.30
CA HIS A 83 -21.08 -9.52 8.05
C HIS A 83 -20.68 -11.00 7.90
N GLN A 84 -21.63 -11.85 7.48
CA GLN A 84 -21.37 -13.25 7.16
C GLN A 84 -21.04 -13.39 5.67
N VAL A 85 -20.03 -14.19 5.37
CA VAL A 85 -19.63 -14.50 4.00
C VAL A 85 -20.22 -15.83 3.57
N PHE A 86 -20.78 -15.84 2.38
CA PHE A 86 -21.21 -17.03 1.68
C PHE A 86 -20.49 -17.11 0.33
N GLU A 87 -20.31 -18.33 -0.17
CA GLU A 87 -19.57 -18.63 -1.39
C GLU A 87 -20.42 -19.43 -2.37
N TYR A 88 -20.33 -19.12 -3.66
CA TYR A 88 -20.97 -19.87 -4.73
C TYR A 88 -20.04 -20.03 -5.92
N HIS A 89 -19.87 -21.26 -6.41
CA HIS A 89 -19.01 -21.56 -7.55
C HIS A 89 -19.83 -21.57 -8.85
N ALA A 90 -19.62 -20.57 -9.69
CA ALA A 90 -20.24 -20.48 -11.00
C ALA A 90 -19.38 -21.20 -12.06
N PRO A 91 -19.96 -22.07 -12.91
CA PRO A 91 -19.20 -22.83 -13.90
C PRO A 91 -18.62 -21.95 -15.02
N ASN A 92 -19.24 -20.81 -15.29
CA ASN A 92 -18.82 -19.87 -16.34
C ASN A 92 -19.29 -18.44 -15.99
N LEU A 93 -18.84 -17.47 -16.79
CA LEU A 93 -19.14 -16.05 -16.58
C LEU A 93 -20.63 -15.73 -16.70
N GLN A 94 -21.34 -16.43 -17.61
CA GLN A 94 -22.78 -16.22 -17.81
C GLN A 94 -23.56 -16.59 -16.55
N SER A 95 -23.26 -17.74 -15.93
CA SER A 95 -23.88 -18.14 -14.66
C SER A 95 -23.59 -17.13 -13.54
N ALA A 96 -22.40 -16.52 -13.52
CA ALA A 96 -22.10 -15.45 -12.56
C ALA A 96 -22.96 -14.20 -12.82
N CYS A 97 -23.12 -13.79 -14.09
CA CYS A 97 -24.00 -12.69 -14.49
C CYS A 97 -25.47 -12.93 -14.11
N ASP A 98 -25.96 -14.16 -14.22
CA ASP A 98 -27.32 -14.52 -13.83
C ASP A 98 -27.55 -14.32 -12.32
N ILE A 99 -26.56 -14.67 -11.48
CA ILE A 99 -26.62 -14.42 -10.03
C ILE A 99 -26.58 -12.92 -9.71
N VAL A 100 -25.75 -12.13 -10.41
CA VAL A 100 -25.72 -10.68 -10.23
C VAL A 100 -27.06 -10.06 -10.63
N SER A 101 -27.71 -10.56 -11.68
CA SER A 101 -29.06 -10.11 -12.07
C SER A 101 -30.08 -10.37 -10.95
N LYS A 102 -30.04 -11.55 -10.33
CA LYS A 102 -30.88 -11.87 -9.16
C LYS A 102 -30.59 -10.96 -7.95
N PHE A 103 -29.33 -10.57 -7.75
CA PHE A 103 -28.95 -9.62 -6.71
C PHE A 103 -29.57 -8.23 -6.95
N TYR A 104 -29.59 -7.76 -8.20
CA TYR A 104 -30.25 -6.50 -8.57
C TYR A 104 -31.77 -6.51 -8.36
N THR A 105 -32.41 -7.68 -8.49
CA THR A 105 -33.86 -7.83 -8.23
C THR A 105 -34.20 -8.01 -6.75
N GLY A 106 -33.19 -8.03 -5.85
CA GLY A 106 -33.41 -8.24 -4.41
C GLY A 106 -33.79 -9.67 -4.04
N ALA A 107 -33.43 -10.66 -4.86
CA ALA A 107 -33.66 -12.06 -4.53
C ALA A 107 -32.78 -12.48 -3.35
N ASN A 108 -33.32 -13.31 -2.44
CA ASN A 108 -32.50 -13.89 -1.39
C ASN A 108 -31.54 -14.93 -1.99
N LEU A 109 -30.25 -14.61 -1.96
CA LEU A 109 -29.19 -15.47 -2.50
C LEU A 109 -28.59 -16.40 -1.45
N GLU A 110 -28.83 -16.20 -0.15
CA GLU A 110 -28.19 -16.99 0.92
C GLU A 110 -28.48 -18.50 0.80
N THR A 111 -29.64 -18.87 0.27
CA THR A 111 -30.03 -20.27 0.05
C THR A 111 -29.27 -20.96 -1.07
N LEU A 112 -28.64 -20.19 -1.97
CA LEU A 112 -27.87 -20.71 -3.10
C LEU A 112 -26.38 -20.83 -2.78
N PHE A 113 -25.91 -20.21 -1.69
CA PHE A 113 -24.50 -20.08 -1.37
C PHE A 113 -24.15 -20.93 -0.14
N GLU A 114 -22.92 -21.44 -0.10
CA GLU A 114 -22.38 -22.15 1.04
C GLU A 114 -21.81 -21.15 2.05
N LYS A 115 -22.22 -21.26 3.32
CA LYS A 115 -21.77 -20.35 4.39
C LYS A 115 -20.34 -20.66 4.83
N HIS A 116 -19.50 -19.64 4.93
CA HIS A 116 -18.19 -19.77 5.58
C HIS A 116 -18.35 -19.93 7.09
N LEU A 117 -17.81 -21.01 7.65
CA LEU A 117 -17.94 -21.34 9.08
C LEU A 117 -17.10 -20.44 9.99
N VAL A 118 -16.03 -19.84 9.47
CA VAL A 118 -15.14 -18.93 10.21
C VAL A 118 -15.02 -17.63 9.43
N SER A 119 -15.53 -16.53 10.01
CA SER A 119 -15.55 -15.20 9.36
C SER A 119 -15.03 -14.13 10.31
N ILE A 120 -13.70 -13.95 10.35
CA ILE A 120 -13.08 -12.88 11.16
C ILE A 120 -12.52 -11.81 10.22
N GLY A 121 -13.14 -10.62 10.25
CA GLY A 121 -12.64 -9.46 9.50
C GLY A 121 -12.94 -9.49 8.00
N GLU A 122 -13.91 -10.28 7.55
CA GLU A 122 -14.21 -10.50 6.13
C GLU A 122 -14.63 -9.24 5.37
N SER A 123 -15.26 -8.29 6.05
CA SER A 123 -15.72 -7.02 5.45
C SER A 123 -14.61 -6.27 4.71
N SER A 124 -13.36 -6.41 5.15
CA SER A 124 -12.21 -5.79 4.51
C SER A 124 -11.92 -6.32 3.09
N HIS A 125 -12.44 -7.47 2.69
CA HIS A 125 -12.38 -7.95 1.30
C HIS A 125 -13.43 -7.30 0.38
N PHE A 126 -14.45 -6.63 0.93
CA PHE A 126 -15.59 -6.09 0.17
C PHE A 126 -15.68 -4.58 0.26
N VAL A 127 -15.32 -3.99 1.39
CA VAL A 127 -15.48 -2.56 1.67
C VAL A 127 -14.21 -1.81 1.25
N THR A 128 -14.40 -0.64 0.62
CA THR A 128 -13.28 0.21 0.22
C THR A 128 -12.61 0.78 1.46
N GLN A 129 -11.30 0.55 1.60
CA GLN A 129 -10.51 1.00 2.73
C GLN A 129 -9.64 2.20 2.38
N TYR A 130 -9.27 2.96 3.42
CA TYR A 130 -8.27 4.00 3.33
C TYR A 130 -6.94 3.45 3.82
N PHE A 131 -5.99 3.30 2.91
CA PHE A 131 -4.63 2.89 3.23
C PHE A 131 -3.88 4.08 3.79
N ARG A 132 -3.73 4.10 5.11
CA ARG A 132 -3.00 5.14 5.83
C ARG A 132 -1.64 4.60 6.24
N TYR A 133 -0.62 5.30 5.80
CA TYR A 133 0.77 5.05 6.10
C TYR A 133 1.23 6.08 7.13
N TYR A 134 1.73 5.56 8.25
CA TYR A 134 2.27 6.35 9.35
C TYR A 134 3.74 6.03 9.54
N PHE A 135 4.38 6.84 10.35
CA PHE A 135 5.73 6.59 10.82
C PHE A 135 5.88 5.20 11.45
N SER A 136 6.80 4.38 10.90
CA SER A 136 7.14 3.07 11.43
C SER A 136 8.10 3.19 12.64
N THR A 137 7.57 3.04 13.86
CA THR A 137 8.37 3.03 15.09
C THR A 137 9.40 1.91 15.12
N ARG A 138 9.06 0.73 14.58
CA ARG A 138 9.98 -0.42 14.47
C ARG A 138 11.26 -0.04 13.72
N THR A 139 11.10 0.64 12.58
CA THR A 139 12.20 1.05 11.72
C THR A 139 13.15 2.00 12.44
N PHE A 140 12.58 2.94 13.19
CA PHE A 140 13.31 3.87 14.02
C PHE A 140 14.05 3.20 15.17
N LEU A 141 13.40 2.26 15.87
CA LEU A 141 14.02 1.51 16.98
C LEU A 141 15.23 0.69 16.51
N LEU A 142 15.17 0.08 15.33
CA LEU A 142 16.32 -0.64 14.75
C LEU A 142 17.52 0.29 14.50
N GLN A 143 17.28 1.52 14.02
CA GLN A 143 18.34 2.51 13.83
C GLN A 143 18.96 2.95 15.16
N TRP A 144 18.13 3.15 16.20
CA TRP A 144 18.63 3.44 17.55
C TRP A 144 19.44 2.30 18.15
N GLY A 145 19.04 1.05 17.91
CA GLY A 145 19.82 -0.12 18.30
C GLY A 145 21.23 -0.10 17.69
N LEU A 146 21.36 0.26 16.41
CA LEU A 146 22.67 0.41 15.76
C LEU A 146 23.50 1.54 16.36
N ILE A 147 22.88 2.68 16.68
CA ILE A 147 23.56 3.79 17.37
C ILE A 147 24.08 3.32 18.73
N LEU A 148 23.28 2.60 19.51
CA LEU A 148 23.69 2.08 20.82
C LEU A 148 24.87 1.12 20.71
N VAL A 149 24.82 0.15 19.78
CA VAL A 149 25.94 -0.77 19.51
C VAL A 149 27.19 0.00 19.11
N PHE A 150 27.05 1.02 18.27
CA PHE A 150 28.15 1.87 17.85
C PHE A 150 28.75 2.68 19.02
N ILE A 151 27.92 3.25 19.90
CA ILE A 151 28.39 3.95 21.10
C ILE A 151 29.18 3.00 22.00
N ILE A 152 28.67 1.78 22.22
CA ILE A 152 29.38 0.75 23.01
C ILE A 152 30.73 0.43 22.36
N TYR A 153 30.77 0.23 21.04
CA TYR A 153 32.00 -0.02 20.30
C TYR A 153 33.02 1.12 20.48
N VAL A 154 32.60 2.38 20.31
CA VAL A 154 33.48 3.54 20.51
C VAL A 154 34.00 3.61 21.95
N LEU A 155 33.16 3.34 22.96
CA LEU A 155 33.58 3.32 24.36
C LEU A 155 34.62 2.22 24.64
N VAL A 156 34.45 1.03 24.09
CA VAL A 156 35.40 -0.09 24.22
C VAL A 156 36.73 0.26 23.55
N ILE A 157 36.70 0.74 22.30
CA ILE A 157 37.91 1.13 21.58
C ILE A 157 38.61 2.30 22.28
N SER A 158 37.87 3.29 22.80
CA SER A 158 38.44 4.42 23.54
C SER A 158 39.19 3.95 24.78
N LYS A 159 38.63 3.00 25.55
CA LYS A 159 39.32 2.43 26.71
C LYS A 159 40.60 1.68 26.33
N LEU A 160 40.58 0.92 25.23
CA LEU A 160 41.77 0.22 24.73
C LEU A 160 42.82 1.23 24.22
N ALA A 161 42.41 2.22 23.44
CA ALA A 161 43.26 3.25 22.86
C ALA A 161 44.04 4.04 23.93
N LEU A 162 43.40 4.37 25.06
CA LEU A 162 44.02 5.06 26.19
C LEU A 162 45.15 4.25 26.85
N GLN A 163 45.18 2.93 26.69
CA GLN A 163 46.27 2.08 27.19
C GLN A 163 47.51 2.13 26.29
N PHE A 164 47.37 2.48 25.00
CA PHE A 164 48.46 2.39 24.03
C PHE A 164 49.11 3.75 23.72
N SER A 165 48.35 4.83 23.49
CA SER A 165 48.91 6.20 23.39
C SER A 165 47.85 7.29 23.33
N ALA A 166 48.22 8.52 23.71
CA ALA A 166 47.37 9.71 23.55
C ALA A 166 47.01 10.02 22.08
N TYR A 167 47.85 9.63 21.12
CA TYR A 167 47.61 9.86 19.69
C TYR A 167 46.42 9.07 19.15
N ALA A 168 46.04 7.97 19.82
CA ALA A 168 44.86 7.19 19.45
C ALA A 168 43.54 7.96 19.66
N ILE A 169 43.52 8.98 20.54
CA ILE A 169 42.35 9.86 20.74
C ILE A 169 42.10 10.71 19.49
N ILE A 170 43.15 11.20 18.83
CA ILE A 170 43.03 12.04 17.63
C ILE A 170 42.35 11.27 16.49
N LEU A 171 42.64 9.97 16.37
CA LEU A 171 42.02 9.09 15.36
C LEU A 171 40.53 8.82 15.63
N LEU A 172 40.05 9.00 16.87
CA LEU A 172 38.63 8.81 17.22
C LEU A 172 37.76 10.02 16.86
N VAL A 173 38.33 11.23 16.77
CA VAL A 173 37.60 12.46 16.44
C VAL A 173 36.77 12.34 15.15
N PRO A 174 37.30 11.89 13.99
CA PRO A 174 36.50 11.75 12.78
C PRO A 174 35.38 10.70 12.91
N ILE A 175 35.62 9.62 13.67
CA ILE A 175 34.63 8.56 13.92
C ILE A 175 33.46 9.12 14.73
N ILE A 176 33.76 9.88 15.80
CA ILE A 176 32.75 10.55 16.63
C ILE A 176 31.96 11.58 15.81
N TYR A 177 32.64 12.36 14.97
CA TYR A 177 31.99 13.34 14.09
C TYR A 177 31.00 12.68 13.12
N LEU A 178 31.40 11.58 12.46
CA LEU A 178 30.53 10.82 11.56
C LEU A 178 29.32 10.24 12.30
N ALA A 179 29.54 9.72 13.50
CA ALA A 179 28.47 9.21 14.35
C ALA A 179 27.47 10.30 14.74
N PHE A 180 27.98 11.47 15.15
CA PHE A 180 27.15 12.63 15.46
C PHE A 180 26.30 13.04 14.25
N LYS A 181 26.88 13.11 13.05
CA LYS A 181 26.15 13.41 11.81
C LYS A 181 25.09 12.36 11.48
N PHE A 182 25.39 11.08 11.68
CA PHE A 182 24.43 10.00 11.49
C PHE A 182 23.25 10.11 12.47
N CYS A 183 23.52 10.33 13.76
CA CYS A 183 22.49 10.55 14.78
C CYS A 183 21.63 11.79 14.48
N GLN A 184 22.26 12.91 14.11
CA GLN A 184 21.57 14.13 13.72
C GLN A 184 20.59 13.87 12.55
N ASN A 185 21.02 13.09 11.55
CA ASN A 185 20.17 12.75 10.42
C ASN A 185 18.95 11.91 10.84
N ILE A 186 19.15 10.87 11.66
CA ILE A 186 18.05 10.02 12.15
C ILE A 186 17.04 10.84 12.97
N VAL A 187 17.52 11.69 13.86
CA VAL A 187 16.66 12.56 14.69
C VAL A 187 15.89 13.54 13.80
N ASN A 188 16.54 14.15 12.81
CA ASN A 188 15.86 15.05 11.86
C ASN A 188 14.76 14.33 11.07
N HIS A 189 15.04 13.11 10.58
CA HIS A 189 14.05 12.29 9.89
C HIS A 189 12.87 11.95 10.78
N TYR A 190 13.13 11.59 12.05
CA TYR A 190 12.09 11.32 13.02
C TYR A 190 11.22 12.53 13.29
N LEU A 191 11.83 13.68 13.63
CA LEU A 191 11.10 14.89 14.00
C LEU A 191 10.19 15.38 12.87
N LYS A 192 10.63 15.24 11.62
CA LYS A 192 9.85 15.62 10.43
C LYS A 192 8.78 14.60 10.06
N SER A 193 8.98 13.31 10.35
CA SER A 193 8.07 12.25 9.88
C SER A 193 7.05 11.79 10.93
N LYS A 194 7.30 12.00 12.23
CA LYS A 194 6.51 11.38 13.32
C LYS A 194 5.01 11.71 13.29
N ASN A 195 4.63 12.87 12.78
CA ASN A 195 3.25 13.35 12.75
C ASN A 195 2.65 13.35 11.33
N VAL A 196 3.42 12.90 10.35
CA VAL A 196 3.02 12.88 8.95
C VAL A 196 2.18 11.64 8.67
N CYS A 197 1.12 11.83 7.91
CA CYS A 197 0.22 10.79 7.44
C CYS A 197 0.15 10.86 5.91
N LEU A 198 0.31 9.70 5.27
CA LEU A 198 0.07 9.53 3.85
C LEU A 198 -1.14 8.62 3.69
N GLN A 199 -2.19 9.12 3.05
CA GLN A 199 -3.34 8.31 2.67
C GLN A 199 -3.31 8.07 1.16
N LEU A 200 -2.98 6.85 0.75
CA LEU A 200 -2.65 6.55 -0.64
C LEU A 200 -3.23 5.20 -1.08
N SER A 201 -4.11 5.22 -2.07
CA SER A 201 -4.64 4.01 -2.71
C SER A 201 -4.27 4.00 -4.18
N ARG A 202 -3.83 2.86 -4.72
CA ARG A 202 -3.58 2.60 -6.16
C ARG A 202 -4.81 2.89 -7.00
N GLY A 203 -5.98 2.44 -6.53
CA GLY A 203 -7.25 2.52 -7.26
C GLY A 203 -7.87 3.91 -7.35
N LYS A 204 -7.35 4.89 -6.61
CA LYS A 204 -7.81 6.29 -6.65
C LYS A 204 -6.79 7.18 -7.35
N ASN A 205 -7.29 8.14 -8.13
CA ASN A 205 -6.45 9.16 -8.78
C ASN A 205 -6.00 10.26 -7.79
N GLU A 206 -6.63 10.35 -6.62
CA GLU A 206 -6.25 11.28 -5.56
C GLU A 206 -5.55 10.56 -4.41
N PHE A 207 -4.67 11.29 -3.72
CA PHE A 207 -4.07 10.87 -2.45
C PHE A 207 -3.93 12.06 -1.52
N LYS A 208 -3.80 11.81 -0.21
CA LYS A 208 -3.66 12.87 0.78
C LYS A 208 -2.34 12.78 1.52
N TYR A 209 -1.72 13.92 1.75
CA TYR A 209 -0.45 14.02 2.45
C TYR A 209 -0.41 15.25 3.34
N GLY A 210 0.11 15.10 4.56
CA GLY A 210 0.29 16.20 5.49
C GLY A 210 0.35 15.71 6.93
N ILE A 211 0.06 16.60 7.87
CA ILE A 211 -0.09 16.24 9.28
C ILE A 211 -1.49 15.65 9.46
N ALA A 212 -1.69 14.70 10.38
CA ALA A 212 -2.95 13.97 10.54
C ALA A 212 -4.24 14.84 10.60
N TYR A 213 -4.15 16.06 11.14
CA TYR A 213 -5.26 17.03 11.23
C TYR A 213 -5.30 18.07 10.09
N ASN A 214 -4.27 18.14 9.25
CA ASN A 214 -4.19 19.07 8.11
C ASN A 214 -3.55 18.36 6.91
N MET A 215 -4.36 17.52 6.25
CA MET A 215 -3.94 16.80 5.06
C MET A 215 -4.39 17.53 3.80
N VAL A 216 -3.46 17.72 2.87
CA VAL A 216 -3.73 18.30 1.54
C VAL A 216 -3.98 17.16 0.57
N THR A 217 -4.94 17.35 -0.35
CA THR A 217 -5.27 16.36 -1.40
C THR A 217 -4.52 16.70 -2.67
N TYR A 218 -3.92 15.70 -3.30
CA TYR A 218 -3.13 15.80 -4.52
C TYR A 218 -3.63 14.81 -5.56
N LEU A 219 -3.52 15.16 -6.84
CA LEU A 219 -3.84 14.27 -7.95
C LEU A 219 -2.58 13.56 -8.44
N LYS A 220 -2.69 12.26 -8.70
CA LYS A 220 -1.60 11.45 -9.26
C LYS A 220 -1.27 11.84 -10.70
N SER A 221 -2.27 12.27 -11.45
CA SER A 221 -2.12 12.79 -12.82
C SER A 221 -1.25 14.05 -12.91
N ASP A 222 -1.03 14.73 -11.78
CA ASP A 222 -0.20 15.94 -11.72
C ASP A 222 1.26 15.65 -11.40
N ILE A 223 1.60 14.39 -11.12
CA ILE A 223 2.96 13.95 -10.84
C ILE A 223 3.72 13.83 -12.16
N VAL A 224 4.92 14.40 -12.19
CA VAL A 224 5.85 14.33 -13.33
C VAL A 224 6.83 13.18 -13.12
N ASN A 225 7.46 13.12 -11.95
CA ASN A 225 8.50 12.14 -11.63
C ASN A 225 8.54 11.92 -10.11
N ILE A 226 8.98 10.74 -9.71
CA ILE A 226 9.33 10.42 -8.32
C ILE A 226 10.84 10.20 -8.24
N GLU A 227 11.55 11.08 -7.54
CA GLU A 227 12.97 10.90 -7.30
C GLU A 227 13.21 10.16 -5.98
N VAL A 228 14.04 9.13 -6.02
CA VAL A 228 14.43 8.34 -4.85
C VAL A 228 15.86 8.71 -4.47
N HIS A 229 15.99 9.43 -3.37
CA HIS A 229 17.28 9.86 -2.81
C HIS A 229 17.72 8.86 -1.75
N SER A 230 18.81 8.13 -2.02
CA SER A 230 19.33 7.13 -1.08
C SER A 230 20.85 6.93 -1.21
N MET A 231 21.47 6.36 -0.18
CA MET A 231 22.93 6.20 -0.10
C MET A 231 23.54 5.23 -1.14
N GLY A 232 22.75 4.46 -1.91
CA GLY A 232 23.28 3.53 -2.91
C GLY A 232 22.70 3.75 -4.30
N GLY A 233 23.54 3.55 -5.32
CA GLY A 233 23.19 3.80 -6.73
C GLY A 233 22.17 2.82 -7.31
N SER A 234 21.81 3.04 -8.58
CA SER A 234 20.73 2.36 -9.30
C SER A 234 20.86 0.82 -9.38
N ASN A 235 22.08 0.28 -9.24
CA ASN A 235 22.39 -1.13 -9.51
C ASN A 235 22.41 -2.05 -8.28
N SER A 236 22.05 -1.57 -7.09
CA SER A 236 22.03 -2.42 -5.89
C SER A 236 20.69 -3.14 -5.77
N ALA A 237 20.66 -4.43 -6.15
CA ALA A 237 19.47 -5.29 -6.12
C ALA A 237 18.87 -5.53 -4.72
N ASN A 238 19.57 -5.15 -3.63
CA ASN A 238 19.06 -5.23 -2.26
C ASN A 238 18.40 -3.90 -1.82
N LYS A 239 17.29 -3.55 -2.48
CA LYS A 239 16.48 -2.32 -2.29
C LYS A 239 15.52 -2.36 -1.08
N THR A 240 15.53 -3.41 -0.26
CA THR A 240 14.42 -3.74 0.65
C THR A 240 14.32 -2.96 1.95
N THR A 241 15.34 -2.21 2.40
CA THR A 241 15.30 -1.64 3.76
C THR A 241 16.11 -0.36 3.92
N ARG A 242 16.12 0.55 2.93
CA ARG A 242 16.76 1.85 3.13
C ARG A 242 15.85 2.81 3.87
N THR A 243 15.80 2.58 5.18
CA THR A 243 15.14 3.36 6.23
C THR A 243 15.55 4.85 6.26
N THR A 244 16.58 5.22 5.50
CA THR A 244 17.10 6.60 5.37
C THR A 244 16.80 7.23 4.00
N SER A 245 16.02 6.58 3.13
CA SER A 245 15.70 7.16 1.82
C SER A 245 14.66 8.27 1.94
N VAL A 246 14.77 9.26 1.06
CA VAL A 246 13.78 10.33 0.88
C VAL A 246 13.23 10.23 -0.52
N TYR A 247 11.92 10.30 -0.66
CA TYR A 247 11.24 10.34 -1.94
C TYR A 247 10.77 11.76 -2.20
N HIS A 248 11.13 12.31 -3.36
CA HIS A 248 10.60 13.57 -3.85
C HIS A 248 9.56 13.27 -4.91
N ILE A 249 8.28 13.54 -4.60
CA ILE A 249 7.21 13.51 -5.59
C ILE A 249 7.12 14.90 -6.20
N ILE A 250 7.51 15.01 -7.48
CA ILE A 250 7.58 16.28 -8.21
C ILE A 250 6.31 16.44 -9.05
N PHE A 251 5.64 17.56 -8.89
CA PHE A 251 4.40 17.88 -9.59
C PHE A 251 4.63 18.85 -10.75
N LYS A 252 3.68 18.89 -11.70
CA LYS A 252 3.70 19.79 -12.87
C LYS A 252 3.80 21.28 -12.51
N ASN A 253 3.28 21.65 -11.35
CA ASN A 253 3.34 23.02 -10.81
C ASN A 253 4.62 23.31 -10.00
N ASN A 254 5.64 22.45 -10.10
CA ASN A 254 6.90 22.52 -9.35
C ASN A 254 6.75 22.36 -7.83
N ILE A 255 5.58 21.97 -7.31
CA ILE A 255 5.47 21.52 -5.92
C ILE A 255 6.26 20.22 -5.77
N VAL A 256 7.01 20.12 -4.67
CA VAL A 256 7.75 18.90 -4.32
C VAL A 256 7.29 18.44 -2.95
N ILE A 257 6.72 17.24 -2.90
CA ILE A 257 6.43 16.57 -1.63
C ILE A 257 7.63 15.69 -1.28
N LYS A 258 8.17 15.90 -0.08
CA LYS A 258 9.22 15.06 0.47
C LYS A 258 8.64 14.04 1.44
N LEU A 259 8.84 12.77 1.15
CA LEU A 259 8.35 11.63 1.90
C LEU A 259 9.52 10.80 2.43
N SER A 260 9.48 10.45 3.71
CA SER A 260 10.48 9.53 4.28
C SER A 260 10.14 8.08 3.95
N ALA A 261 11.15 7.26 3.72
CA ALA A 261 11.02 5.80 3.71
C ALA A 261 10.51 5.22 5.05
N MET A 262 10.50 6.00 6.13
CA MET A 262 9.89 5.62 7.40
C MET A 262 8.36 5.64 7.38
N VAL A 263 7.74 6.29 6.39
CA VAL A 263 6.28 6.35 6.23
C VAL A 263 5.79 5.21 5.33
N ILE A 264 6.43 5.04 4.17
CA ILE A 264 6.08 4.02 3.18
C ILE A 264 7.35 3.44 2.56
N ASP A 265 7.40 2.12 2.36
CA ASP A 265 8.53 1.51 1.66
C ASP A 265 8.48 1.79 0.15
N ILE A 266 9.63 1.67 -0.51
CA ILE A 266 9.74 2.01 -1.93
C ILE A 266 8.87 1.09 -2.80
N TYR A 267 8.71 -0.19 -2.49
CA TYR A 267 7.92 -1.09 -3.32
C TYR A 267 6.43 -0.78 -3.23
N SER A 268 5.93 -0.54 -2.03
CA SER A 268 4.56 -0.06 -1.82
C SER A 268 4.34 1.26 -2.55
N LEU A 269 5.27 2.23 -2.43
CA LEU A 269 5.17 3.50 -3.14
C LEU A 269 5.07 3.31 -4.66
N ILE A 270 6.00 2.56 -5.27
CA ILE A 270 6.02 2.26 -6.71
C ILE A 270 4.70 1.61 -7.14
N ASN A 271 4.24 0.62 -6.38
CA ASN A 271 2.99 -0.08 -6.68
C ASN A 271 1.77 0.84 -6.64
N LYS A 272 1.77 1.87 -5.79
CA LYS A 272 0.66 2.83 -5.69
C LYS A 272 0.69 3.91 -6.80
N PHE A 273 1.81 4.10 -7.51
CA PHE A 273 1.98 5.07 -8.61
C PHE A 273 2.35 4.38 -9.95
N PRO A 274 1.44 3.60 -10.56
CA PRO A 274 1.73 2.92 -11.81
C PRO A 274 1.95 3.93 -12.96
N GLY A 275 2.97 3.68 -13.79
CA GLY A 275 3.26 4.47 -14.99
C GLY A 275 3.97 5.81 -14.74
N VAL A 276 4.27 6.15 -13.48
CA VAL A 276 5.08 7.32 -13.14
C VAL A 276 6.56 6.96 -13.30
N GLU A 277 7.33 7.84 -13.95
CA GLU A 277 8.79 7.67 -14.06
C GLU A 277 9.45 7.79 -12.69
N ILE A 278 10.47 6.96 -12.44
CA ILE A 278 11.16 6.91 -11.14
C ILE A 278 12.65 7.02 -11.37
N THR A 279 13.21 8.13 -10.89
CA THR A 279 14.64 8.41 -11.00
C THR A 279 15.36 8.13 -9.69
N TYR A 280 16.47 7.41 -9.72
CA TYR A 280 17.28 7.14 -8.53
C TYR A 280 18.46 8.11 -8.46
N LYS A 281 18.53 8.89 -7.39
CA LYS A 281 19.64 9.81 -7.11
C LYS A 281 20.45 9.30 -5.93
N LYS A 282 21.77 9.24 -6.12
CA LYS A 282 22.71 8.84 -5.07
C LYS A 282 23.05 10.05 -4.22
N GLU A 283 22.54 10.06 -3.00
CA GLU A 283 22.84 11.11 -2.02
C GLU A 283 23.31 10.50 -0.70
N TYR A 284 24.42 11.03 -0.19
CA TYR A 284 24.92 10.67 1.13
C TYR A 284 24.24 11.59 2.15
N PHE A 285 23.43 10.99 3.04
CA PHE A 285 22.63 11.71 4.04
C PHE A 285 21.54 12.62 3.43
N PRO A 286 20.56 12.05 2.70
CA PRO A 286 19.48 12.85 2.15
C PRO A 286 18.67 13.51 3.27
N LEU A 287 18.45 14.82 3.14
CA LEU A 287 17.71 15.62 4.11
C LEU A 287 16.27 15.80 3.66
N LEU A 288 15.33 15.33 4.49
CA LEU A 288 13.91 15.76 4.42
C LEU A 288 13.84 17.28 4.56
#